data_AF-A0A803R5Q1-F1
#
_entry.id   AF-A0A803R5Q1-F1
#
_cell.length_a   1.000
_cell.length_b   1.000
_cell.length_c   1.000
_cell.angle_alpha   90.00
_cell.angle_beta   90.00
_cell.angle_gamma   90.00
#
_symmetry.space_group_name_H-M   'P 1'
#
loop_
_entity.id
_entity.type
_entity.pdbx_description
1 polymer ?
#
loop_
_entity_poly.entity_id
_entity_poly.type
_entity_poly.pdbx_seq_one_letter_code
_entity_poly.pdbx_strand_id
1 'polypeptide(L)'
;MTKDIEVTGTHKDYHDPPPAAFFDTAELGKWSFYRALIAEFVATLLFLYITVLTVIGYKSQIDPKAGGDQCGGVGILGIAWAFGGMIFVLVYCTAGISGGHINPAVTFGLLLARKVSLIRAVLYMVAQSLGAIAGVGLVKAFQSAYYVR
;
A
#
# COMPACT_ATOMS: atom_id res chain seq x y z
N MET A 1 -47.21 -29.10 20.82
CA MET A 1 -47.20 -28.62 19.42
C MET A 1 -46.41 -27.33 19.40
N THR A 2 -45.09 -27.49 19.45
CA THR A 2 -44.11 -26.40 19.56
C THR A 2 -43.77 -26.02 18.14
N LYS A 3 -44.03 -24.75 17.78
CA LYS A 3 -43.87 -24.22 16.42
C LYS A 3 -42.49 -24.54 15.86
N ASP A 4 -42.50 -25.07 14.64
CA ASP A 4 -41.32 -25.29 13.82
C ASP A 4 -40.52 -23.99 13.66
N ILE A 5 -39.25 -24.04 14.06
CA ILE A 5 -38.28 -23.02 13.76
C ILE A 5 -37.90 -23.24 12.29
N GLU A 6 -38.62 -22.57 11.39
CA GLU A 6 -38.15 -22.41 10.02
C GLU A 6 -36.88 -21.56 10.04
N VAL A 7 -35.72 -22.21 9.86
CA VAL A 7 -34.46 -21.55 9.55
C VAL A 7 -34.57 -21.00 8.12
N THR A 8 -35.26 -19.88 7.99
CA THR A 8 -35.43 -19.13 6.75
C THR A 8 -34.15 -18.37 6.44
N GLY A 9 -33.42 -18.83 5.43
CA GLY A 9 -32.49 -18.03 4.62
C GLY A 9 -31.25 -17.49 5.33
N THR A 10 -30.08 -17.89 4.86
CA THR A 10 -28.81 -17.23 5.18
C THR A 10 -28.81 -15.79 4.65
N HIS A 11 -29.32 -14.85 5.44
CA HIS A 11 -29.21 -13.42 5.16
C HIS A 11 -27.73 -13.04 5.33
N LYS A 12 -27.01 -12.85 4.22
CA LYS A 12 -25.62 -12.36 4.28
C LYS A 12 -25.65 -10.91 4.72
N ASP A 13 -25.00 -10.58 5.83
CA ASP A 13 -24.88 -9.18 6.30
C ASP A 13 -24.09 -8.29 5.34
N TYR A 14 -23.30 -8.90 4.45
CA TYR A 14 -22.55 -8.21 3.42
C TYR A 14 -23.07 -8.58 2.02
N HIS A 15 -23.56 -7.57 1.32
CA HIS A 15 -23.87 -7.63 -0.09
C HIS A 15 -22.75 -6.96 -0.88
N ASP A 16 -22.17 -7.69 -1.83
CA ASP A 16 -21.17 -7.13 -2.72
C ASP A 16 -21.77 -5.99 -3.54
N PRO A 17 -21.04 -4.86 -3.67
CA PRO A 17 -21.45 -3.83 -4.59
C PRO A 17 -21.47 -4.38 -6.02
N PRO A 18 -22.34 -3.85 -6.88
CA PRO A 18 -22.41 -4.27 -8.28
C PRO A 18 -21.03 -4.07 -8.95
N PRO A 19 -20.71 -4.88 -9.97
CA PRO A 19 -19.45 -4.76 -10.70
C PRO A 19 -19.23 -3.33 -11.19
N ALA A 20 -18.03 -2.80 -10.97
CA ALA A 20 -17.66 -1.47 -11.45
C ALA A 20 -17.75 -1.42 -12.98
N ALA A 21 -18.26 -0.30 -13.50
CA ALA A 21 -18.19 -0.01 -14.93
C ALA A 21 -16.72 -0.02 -15.36
N PHE A 22 -16.44 -0.69 -16.48
CA PHE A 22 -15.06 -0.81 -16.95
C PHE A 22 -14.44 0.55 -17.26
N PHE A 23 -15.23 1.41 -17.90
CA PHE A 23 -14.93 2.80 -18.14
C PHE A 23 -15.93 3.67 -17.38
N ASP A 24 -15.44 4.49 -16.45
CA ASP A 24 -16.24 5.50 -15.75
C ASP A 24 -15.49 6.84 -15.79
N THR A 25 -15.69 7.60 -16.87
CA THR A 25 -15.05 8.90 -17.08
C THR A 25 -15.60 9.98 -16.15
N ALA A 26 -16.78 9.77 -15.56
CA ALA A 26 -17.37 10.72 -14.63
C ALA A 26 -16.55 10.82 -13.33
N GLU A 27 -15.72 9.83 -13.00
CA GLU A 27 -14.82 9.89 -11.85
C GLU A 27 -13.79 11.03 -11.96
N LEU A 28 -13.38 11.40 -13.17
CA LEU A 28 -12.41 12.48 -13.41
C LEU A 28 -12.93 13.86 -12.99
N GLY A 29 -14.25 14.04 -12.90
CA GLY A 29 -14.86 15.26 -12.40
C GLY A 29 -14.98 15.31 -10.87
N LYS A 30 -14.71 14.20 -10.16
CA LYS A 30 -14.97 14.10 -8.71
C LYS A 30 -13.74 14.51 -7.91
N TRP A 31 -13.91 15.44 -6.97
CA TRP A 31 -12.83 15.83 -6.05
C TRP A 31 -12.33 14.68 -5.16
N SER A 32 -13.24 13.78 -4.76
CA SER A 32 -12.88 12.58 -4.00
C SER A 32 -11.92 11.67 -4.74
N PHE A 33 -11.95 11.65 -6.08
CA PHE A 33 -11.04 10.86 -6.88
C PHE A 33 -9.60 11.38 -6.78
N TYR A 34 -9.39 12.69 -6.92
CA TYR A 34 -8.06 13.29 -6.76
C TYR A 34 -7.52 13.15 -5.35
N ARG A 35 -8.37 13.26 -4.32
CA ARG A 35 -7.99 12.98 -2.94
C ARG A 35 -7.48 11.54 -2.77
N ALA A 36 -8.14 10.58 -3.42
CA ALA A 36 -7.71 9.19 -3.41
C ALA A 36 -6.37 8.97 -4.13
N LEU A 37 -6.14 9.66 -5.27
CA LEU A 37 -4.85 9.61 -5.97
C LEU A 37 -3.70 10.15 -5.11
N ILE A 38 -3.93 11.28 -4.43
CA ILE A 38 -2.94 11.86 -3.50
C ILE A 38 -2.70 10.89 -2.35
N ALA A 39 -3.73 10.24 -1.81
CA ALA A 39 -3.58 9.26 -0.74
C ALA A 39 -2.73 8.06 -1.17
N GLU A 40 -2.94 7.49 -2.36
CA GLU A 40 -2.13 6.39 -2.91
C GLU A 40 -0.67 6.81 -3.13
N PHE A 41 -0.44 8.02 -3.65
CA PHE A 41 0.90 8.57 -3.83
C PHE A 41 1.62 8.74 -2.48
N VAL A 42 1.00 9.41 -1.51
CA VAL A 42 1.59 9.68 -0.19
C VAL A 42 1.83 8.39 0.59
N ALA A 43 0.87 7.46 0.57
CA ALA A 43 1.03 6.17 1.23
C ALA A 43 2.19 5.38 0.64
N THR A 44 2.31 5.31 -0.70
CA THR A 44 3.40 4.59 -1.35
C THR A 44 4.75 5.28 -1.12
N LEU A 45 4.79 6.62 -1.08
CA LEU A 45 5.97 7.39 -0.70
C LEU A 45 6.44 7.02 0.70
N LEU A 46 5.54 7.05 1.70
CA LEU A 46 5.88 6.71 3.09
C LEU A 46 6.29 5.24 3.23
N PHE A 47 5.59 4.34 2.53
CA PHE A 47 5.90 2.90 2.52
C PHE A 47 7.34 2.66 2.07
N LEU A 48 7.74 3.20 0.91
CA LEU A 48 9.08 2.99 0.37
C LEU A 48 10.13 3.78 1.14
N TYR A 49 9.82 4.98 1.62
CA TYR A 49 10.74 5.76 2.45
C TYR A 49 11.14 4.98 3.71
N ILE A 50 10.16 4.52 4.50
CA ILE A 50 10.45 3.82 5.77
C ILE A 50 11.13 2.48 5.50
N THR A 51 10.60 1.66 4.60
CA THR A 51 11.13 0.31 4.38
C THR A 51 12.54 0.31 3.81
N VAL A 52 12.83 1.16 2.81
CA VAL A 52 14.17 1.25 2.23
C VAL A 52 15.15 1.87 3.21
N LEU A 53 14.72 2.87 4.00
CA LEU A 53 15.53 3.43 5.08
C LEU A 53 15.90 2.36 6.12
N THR A 54 14.97 1.50 6.52
CA THR A 54 15.25 0.37 7.43
C THR A 54 16.25 -0.61 6.83
N VAL A 55 16.13 -0.95 5.54
CA VAL A 55 17.05 -1.87 4.85
C VAL A 55 18.47 -1.28 4.80
N ILE A 56 18.61 -0.02 4.42
CA ILE A 56 19.91 0.66 4.33
C ILE A 56 20.51 0.84 5.73
N GLY A 57 19.70 1.25 6.71
CA GLY A 57 20.11 1.35 8.10
C GLY A 57 20.64 0.03 8.64
N TYR A 58 19.91 -1.07 8.42
CA TYR A 58 20.37 -2.41 8.80
C TYR A 58 21.70 -2.78 8.15
N LYS A 59 21.82 -2.60 6.83
CA LYS A 59 23.08 -2.86 6.10
C LYS A 59 24.25 -2.05 6.65
N SER A 60 24.03 -0.78 6.97
CA SER A 60 25.07 0.08 7.53
C SER A 60 25.46 -0.32 8.96
N GLN A 61 24.52 -0.83 9.76
CA GLN A 61 24.77 -1.24 11.15
C GLN A 61 25.59 -2.53 11.24
N ILE A 62 25.41 -3.45 10.28
CA ILE A 62 26.08 -4.76 10.30
C ILE A 62 27.39 -4.80 9.50
N ASP A 63 27.77 -3.72 8.80
CA ASP A 63 28.97 -3.69 7.95
C ASP A 63 30.25 -3.73 8.81
N PRO A 64 31.01 -4.86 8.82
CA PRO A 64 32.22 -4.96 9.62
C PRO A 64 33.32 -4.01 9.15
N LYS A 65 33.31 -3.62 7.87
CA LYS A 65 34.28 -2.67 7.29
C LYS A 65 34.05 -1.24 7.77
N ALA A 66 32.86 -0.95 8.28
CA ALA A 66 32.49 0.33 8.88
C ALA A 66 32.54 0.30 10.41
N GLY A 67 33.01 -0.79 11.02
CA GLY A 67 33.00 -0.99 12.47
C GLY A 67 31.64 -1.42 13.03
N GLY A 68 30.74 -1.93 12.17
CA GLY A 68 29.44 -2.45 12.56
C GLY A 68 29.50 -3.83 13.22
N ASP A 69 28.48 -4.13 14.02
CA ASP A 69 28.29 -5.43 14.68
C ASP A 69 27.30 -6.27 13.86
N GLN A 70 27.68 -7.50 13.50
CA GLN A 70 26.87 -8.44 12.72
C GLN A 70 25.49 -8.68 13.34
N CYS A 71 25.39 -8.57 14.66
CA CYS A 71 24.15 -8.77 15.41
C CYS A 71 23.53 -7.47 15.94
N GLY A 72 24.13 -6.30 15.68
CA GLY A 72 23.74 -5.03 16.31
C GLY A 72 22.57 -4.30 15.64
N GLY A 73 22.06 -4.82 14.52
CA GLY A 73 20.95 -4.20 13.78
C GLY A 73 19.57 -4.76 14.13
N VAL A 74 18.54 -4.25 13.45
CA VAL A 74 17.15 -4.73 13.58
C VAL A 74 16.92 -6.18 13.11
N GLY A 75 17.93 -6.78 12.47
CA GLY A 75 17.85 -8.10 11.86
C GLY A 75 16.95 -8.14 10.61
N ILE A 76 17.02 -9.24 9.88
CA ILE A 76 16.12 -9.49 8.74
C ILE A 76 14.64 -9.55 9.21
N LEU A 77 14.41 -10.00 10.44
CA LEU A 77 13.09 -9.96 11.08
C LEU A 77 12.56 -8.53 11.21
N GLY A 78 13.38 -7.56 11.64
CA GLY A 78 12.99 -6.16 11.73
C GLY A 78 12.69 -5.54 10.35
N ILE A 79 13.42 -5.93 9.32
CA ILE A 79 13.09 -5.56 7.93
C ILE A 79 11.71 -6.10 7.55
N ALA A 80 11.43 -7.38 7.80
CA ALA A 80 10.12 -7.97 7.50
C ALA A 80 8.98 -7.25 8.25
N TRP A 81 9.21 -6.87 9.51
CA TRP A 81 8.28 -6.05 10.30
C TRP A 81 8.05 -4.67 9.70
N ALA A 82 9.09 -4.01 9.18
CA ALA A 82 8.93 -2.71 8.53
C ALA A 82 8.01 -2.80 7.31
N PHE A 83 8.18 -3.83 6.45
CA PHE A 83 7.32 -4.02 5.29
C PHE A 83 5.88 -4.34 5.68
N GLY A 84 5.67 -5.35 6.53
CA GLY A 84 4.32 -5.78 6.93
C GLY A 84 3.59 -4.73 7.77
N GLY A 85 4.28 -4.13 8.75
CA GLY A 85 3.75 -3.12 9.63
C GLY A 85 3.37 -1.83 8.89
N MET A 86 4.19 -1.37 7.95
CA MET A 86 3.84 -0.19 7.16
C MET A 86 2.63 -0.43 6.25
N ILE A 87 2.50 -1.60 5.63
CA ILE A 87 1.29 -1.93 4.87
C ILE A 87 0.07 -1.94 5.79
N PHE A 88 0.15 -2.58 6.96
CA PHE A 88 -0.96 -2.59 7.93
C PHE A 88 -1.43 -1.17 8.31
N VAL A 89 -0.50 -0.31 8.71
CA VAL A 89 -0.83 1.07 9.12
C VAL A 89 -1.38 1.88 7.95
N LEU A 90 -0.72 1.84 6.79
CA LEU A 90 -1.10 2.68 5.66
C LEU A 90 -2.43 2.24 5.04
N VAL A 91 -2.69 0.94 4.95
CA VAL A 91 -4.00 0.43 4.53
C VAL A 91 -5.06 0.90 5.51
N TYR A 92 -4.84 0.79 6.82
CA TYR A 92 -5.79 1.29 7.83
C TYR A 92 -6.10 2.78 7.65
N CYS A 93 -5.08 3.61 7.40
CA CYS A 93 -5.25 5.05 7.20
C CYS A 93 -5.95 5.41 5.89
N THR A 94 -5.76 4.62 4.82
CA THR A 94 -6.22 4.97 3.45
C THR A 94 -7.42 4.16 2.96
N ALA A 95 -7.84 3.12 3.68
CA ALA A 95 -8.98 2.27 3.31
C ALA A 95 -10.25 3.09 3.05
N GLY A 96 -10.58 4.05 3.93
CA GLY A 96 -11.76 4.90 3.77
C GLY A 96 -11.65 6.02 2.74
N ILE A 97 -10.46 6.20 2.11
CA ILE A 97 -10.21 7.28 1.15
C ILE A 97 -9.98 6.73 -0.25
N SER A 98 -8.97 5.87 -0.42
CA SER A 98 -8.59 5.31 -1.71
C SER A 98 -8.98 3.84 -1.89
N GLY A 99 -9.27 3.14 -0.80
CA GLY A 99 -9.37 1.68 -0.76
C GLY A 99 -8.08 0.99 -0.27
N GLY A 100 -7.01 1.77 -0.03
CA GLY A 100 -5.76 1.27 0.56
C GLY A 100 -5.03 0.25 -0.32
N HIS A 101 -4.80 0.57 -1.60
CA HIS A 101 -4.17 -0.37 -2.52
C HIS A 101 -2.66 -0.41 -2.34
N ILE A 102 -2.00 0.76 -2.42
CA ILE A 102 -0.56 1.02 -2.20
C ILE A 102 0.36 0.20 -3.13
N ASN A 103 -0.23 -0.60 -4.02
CA ASN A 103 0.45 -1.61 -4.81
C ASN A 103 -0.25 -1.77 -6.17
N PRO A 104 0.50 -1.65 -7.28
CA PRO A 104 -0.02 -1.87 -8.62
C PRO A 104 -0.64 -3.25 -8.82
N ALA A 105 -0.07 -4.30 -8.21
CA ALA A 105 -0.60 -5.66 -8.32
C ALA A 105 -1.95 -5.83 -7.61
N VAL A 106 -2.13 -5.20 -6.45
CA VAL A 106 -3.41 -5.19 -5.73
C VAL A 106 -4.47 -4.44 -6.55
N THR A 107 -4.09 -3.27 -7.07
CA THR A 107 -4.95 -2.47 -7.95
C THR A 107 -5.36 -3.24 -9.20
N PHE A 108 -4.41 -3.93 -9.83
CA PHE A 108 -4.67 -4.76 -11.00
C PHE A 108 -5.57 -5.96 -10.68
N GLY A 109 -5.35 -6.64 -9.56
CA GLY A 109 -6.22 -7.72 -9.10
C GLY A 109 -7.66 -7.26 -8.89
N LEU A 110 -7.86 -6.09 -8.29
CA LEU A 110 -9.19 -5.49 -8.10
C LEU A 110 -9.85 -5.02 -9.40
N LEU A 111 -9.05 -4.59 -10.38
CA LEU A 111 -9.53 -4.31 -11.75
C LEU A 111 -10.05 -5.61 -12.41
N LEU A 112 -9.28 -6.69 -12.34
CA LEU A 112 -9.70 -8.00 -12.88
C LEU A 112 -10.95 -8.53 -12.19
N ALA A 113 -11.06 -8.31 -10.88
CA ALA A 113 -12.25 -8.65 -10.08
C ALA A 113 -13.45 -7.70 -10.32
N ARG A 114 -13.35 -6.74 -11.25
CA ARG A 114 -14.39 -5.73 -11.53
C ARG A 114 -14.81 -4.93 -10.28
N LYS A 115 -13.90 -4.72 -9.34
CA LYS A 115 -14.10 -3.89 -8.15
C LYS A 115 -13.63 -2.45 -8.34
N VAL A 116 -12.80 -2.19 -9.36
CA VAL A 116 -12.26 -0.87 -9.70
C VAL A 116 -12.36 -0.62 -11.22
N SER A 117 -12.63 0.63 -11.61
CA SER A 117 -12.68 1.06 -13.02
C SER A 117 -11.27 1.08 -13.65
N LEU A 118 -11.17 0.93 -14.97
CA LEU A 118 -9.88 0.96 -15.67
C LEU A 118 -9.15 2.29 -15.46
N ILE A 119 -9.88 3.41 -15.51
CA ILE A 119 -9.33 4.76 -15.35
C ILE A 119 -8.72 4.93 -13.97
N ARG A 120 -9.45 4.53 -12.92
CA ARG A 120 -8.96 4.55 -11.54
C ARG A 120 -7.75 3.64 -11.38
N ALA A 121 -7.79 2.44 -11.93
CA ALA A 121 -6.69 1.49 -11.83
C ALA A 121 -5.39 2.05 -12.42
N VAL A 122 -5.45 2.59 -13.65
CA VAL A 122 -4.27 3.16 -14.33
C VAL A 122 -3.71 4.35 -13.53
N LEU A 123 -4.56 5.28 -13.10
CA LEU A 123 -4.10 6.47 -12.37
C LEU A 123 -3.56 6.11 -10.97
N TYR A 124 -4.12 5.10 -10.31
CA TYR A 124 -3.57 4.57 -9.06
C TYR A 124 -2.17 3.98 -9.28
N MET A 125 -1.98 3.16 -10.32
CA MET A 125 -0.67 2.56 -10.62
C MET A 125 0.40 3.63 -10.91
N VAL A 126 0.02 4.70 -11.63
CA VAL A 126 0.90 5.85 -11.87
C VAL A 126 1.23 6.56 -10.55
N ALA A 127 0.21 6.86 -9.72
CA ALA A 127 0.40 7.51 -8.43
C ALA A 127 1.31 6.69 -7.49
N GLN A 128 1.09 5.38 -7.41
CA GLN A 128 1.90 4.44 -6.62
C GLN A 128 3.35 4.41 -7.13
N SER A 129 3.56 4.33 -8.44
CA SER A 129 4.91 4.30 -9.02
C SER A 129 5.68 5.60 -8.75
N LEU A 130 5.02 6.75 -8.92
CA LEU A 130 5.60 8.06 -8.60
C LEU A 130 5.89 8.21 -7.10
N GLY A 131 4.98 7.73 -6.24
CA GLY A 131 5.17 7.73 -4.80
C GLY A 131 6.38 6.88 -4.39
N ALA A 132 6.51 5.68 -4.96
CA ALA A 132 7.66 4.81 -4.73
C ALA A 132 8.98 5.49 -5.12
N ILE A 133 9.04 6.09 -6.31
CA ILE A 133 10.23 6.82 -6.79
C ILE A 133 10.58 7.98 -5.83
N ALA A 134 9.57 8.77 -5.42
CA ALA A 134 9.77 9.89 -4.50
C ALA A 134 10.26 9.41 -3.12
N GLY A 135 9.67 8.34 -2.58
CA GLY A 135 10.05 7.76 -1.29
C GLY A 135 11.50 7.31 -1.27
N VAL A 136 11.92 6.52 -2.28
CA VAL A 136 13.32 6.08 -2.42
C VAL A 136 14.26 7.25 -2.71
N GLY A 137 13.81 8.22 -3.51
CA GLY A 137 14.56 9.45 -3.79
C GLY A 137 14.88 10.25 -2.53
N LEU A 138 13.93 10.35 -1.59
CA LEU A 138 14.13 10.99 -0.29
C LEU A 138 15.15 10.24 0.58
N VAL A 139 15.11 8.92 0.60
CA VAL A 139 16.13 8.11 1.31
C VAL A 139 17.51 8.39 0.75
N LYS A 140 17.65 8.40 -0.57
CA LYS A 140 18.93 8.73 -1.23
C LYS A 140 19.38 10.17 -0.93
N ALA A 141 18.46 11.12 -0.86
CA ALA A 141 18.79 12.51 -0.57
C ALA A 141 19.34 12.69 0.87
N PHE A 142 18.76 12.01 1.86
CA PHE A 142 19.18 12.12 3.26
C PHE A 142 20.35 11.23 3.65
N GLN A 143 20.54 10.08 2.99
CA GLN A 143 21.57 9.11 3.34
C GLN A 143 22.46 8.75 2.13
N SER A 144 22.75 9.72 1.26
CA SER A 144 23.49 9.51 0.01
C SER A 144 24.80 8.72 0.20
N ALA A 145 25.53 8.99 1.29
CA ALA A 145 26.78 8.32 1.63
C ALA A 145 26.62 6.82 1.95
N TYR A 146 25.48 6.42 2.51
CA TYR A 146 25.18 5.04 2.88
C TYR A 146 24.38 4.31 1.79
N TYR A 147 23.67 5.05 0.93
CA TYR A 147 22.83 4.51 -0.13
C TYR A 147 23.64 3.83 -1.25
N VAL A 148 24.84 4.34 -1.55
CA VAL A 148 25.68 3.87 -2.67
C VAL A 148 26.66 2.77 -2.23
N ARG A 149 26.72 2.48 -0.94
CA ARG A 149 27.66 1.52 -0.34
C ARG A 149 27.11 0.09 -0.39
#